data_AF-A0A2L0F3X0-F1
#
_entry.id   AF-A0A2L0F3X0-F1
#
_cell.length_a   1.000
_cell.length_b   1.000
_cell.length_c   1.000
_cell.angle_alpha   90.00
_cell.angle_beta   90.00
_cell.angle_gamma   90.00
#
_symmetry.space_group_name_H-M   'P 1'
#
loop_
_entity.id
_entity.type
_entity.pdbx_description
1 polymer ?
#
loop_
_entity_poly.entity_id
_entity_poly.type
_entity_poly.pdbx_seq_one_letter_code
_entity_poly.pdbx_strand_id
1 'polypeptide(L)'
;MASVIGGEAAFIGSLTELIELNWSAVDAFAAALPRMSRSGDRSRLLSFLTDHEHHLDDLAALAHELGSPPLETPTRPKLKSKALTNGIVGDRAILEAMRCYEEETCAAYERTLLSREGLSDRARDALRQALAVERRHRDWFVEQLDARQGLMLLPL
;
A
#
# COMPACT_ATOMS: atom_id res chain seq x y z
N MET A 1 19.24 -23.06 19.07
CA MET A 1 18.85 -21.69 19.47
C MET A 1 19.28 -20.75 18.34
N ALA A 2 18.55 -20.77 17.22
CA ALA A 2 18.72 -19.76 16.19
C ALA A 2 18.29 -18.43 16.81
N SER A 3 19.16 -17.43 16.71
CA SER A 3 19.19 -16.26 17.57
C SER A 3 17.90 -15.44 17.48
N VAL A 4 17.30 -15.10 18.62
CA VAL A 4 16.20 -14.11 18.76
C VAL A 4 16.52 -12.82 18.00
N ILE A 5 17.81 -12.47 17.93
CA ILE A 5 18.37 -11.30 17.23
C ILE A 5 18.16 -11.39 15.70
N GLY A 6 18.16 -12.61 15.13
CA GLY A 6 17.95 -12.81 13.69
C GLY A 6 16.52 -12.57 13.25
N GLY A 7 15.55 -13.04 14.05
CA GLY A 7 14.13 -12.85 13.79
C GLY A 7 13.68 -11.39 13.91
N GLU A 8 14.21 -10.67 14.90
CA GLU A 8 13.93 -9.25 15.11
C GLU A 8 14.46 -8.38 13.96
N ALA A 9 15.70 -8.61 13.50
CA ALA A 9 16.26 -7.89 12.37
C ALA A 9 15.49 -8.15 11.05
N ALA A 10 15.03 -9.39 10.83
CA ALA A 10 14.20 -9.72 9.69
C ALA A 10 12.83 -9.03 9.72
N PHE A 11 12.23 -8.91 10.92
CA PHE A 11 10.98 -8.19 11.09
C PHE A 11 11.13 -6.68 10.88
N ILE A 12 12.18 -6.06 11.43
CA ILE A 12 12.50 -4.64 11.20
C ILE A 12 12.68 -4.35 9.70
N GLY A 13 13.38 -5.23 8.97
CA GLY A 13 13.53 -5.12 7.52
C GLY A 13 12.19 -5.18 6.79
N SER A 14 11.31 -6.10 7.20
CA SER A 14 9.96 -6.22 6.63
C SER A 14 9.10 -4.98 6.92
N LEU A 15 9.20 -4.44 8.13
CA LEU A 15 8.47 -3.24 8.54
C LEU A 15 8.94 -2.00 7.76
N THR A 16 10.26 -1.90 7.54
CA THR A 16 10.86 -0.85 6.70
C THR A 16 10.31 -0.92 5.28
N GLU A 17 10.25 -2.12 4.68
CA GLU A 17 9.67 -2.32 3.35
C GLU A 17 8.20 -1.87 3.29
N LEU A 18 7.38 -2.23 4.28
CA LEU A 18 5.98 -1.83 4.34
C LEU A 18 5.82 -0.31 4.44
N ILE A 19 6.64 0.37 5.24
CA ILE A 19 6.64 1.84 5.36
C ILE A 19 7.00 2.49 4.02
N GLU A 20 8.02 1.99 3.33
CA GLU A 20 8.42 2.50 2.00
C GLU A 20 7.32 2.32 0.94
N LEU A 21 6.61 1.18 0.97
CA LEU A 21 5.50 0.92 0.07
C LEU A 21 4.32 1.86 0.33
N ASN A 22 3.93 2.06 1.60
CA ASN A 22 2.82 2.97 1.92
C ASN A 22 3.16 4.43 1.57
N TRP A 23 4.39 4.89 1.77
CA TRP A 23 4.82 6.19 1.27
C TRP A 23 4.75 6.30 -0.27
N SER A 24 5.14 5.23 -0.97
CA SER A 24 5.02 5.16 -2.44
C SER A 24 3.55 5.22 -2.89
N ALA A 25 2.66 4.56 -2.17
CA ALA A 25 1.23 4.58 -2.42
C ALA A 25 0.66 5.99 -2.21
N VAL A 26 0.95 6.63 -1.07
CA VAL A 26 0.54 8.02 -0.80
C VAL A 26 0.95 8.97 -1.93
N ASP A 27 2.20 8.90 -2.39
CA ASP A 27 2.68 9.72 -3.50
C ASP A 27 1.98 9.38 -4.82
N ALA A 28 1.70 8.10 -5.08
CA ALA A 28 0.98 7.67 -6.27
C ALA A 28 -0.47 8.16 -6.30
N PHE A 29 -1.19 8.01 -5.18
CA PHE A 29 -2.55 8.52 -5.04
C PHE A 29 -2.61 10.04 -5.15
N ALA A 30 -1.71 10.77 -4.48
CA ALA A 30 -1.63 12.23 -4.56
C ALA A 30 -1.38 12.70 -6.01
N ALA A 31 -0.56 11.98 -6.78
CA ALA A 31 -0.31 12.27 -8.19
C ALA A 31 -1.47 11.83 -9.12
N ALA A 32 -2.28 10.84 -8.73
CA ALA A 32 -3.41 10.32 -9.49
C ALA A 32 -4.66 11.20 -9.34
N LEU A 33 -4.98 11.65 -8.12
CA LEU A 33 -6.17 12.43 -7.78
C LEU A 33 -6.48 13.61 -8.73
N PRO A 34 -5.53 14.51 -9.07
CA PRO A 34 -5.80 15.63 -9.96
C PRO A 34 -6.01 15.21 -11.43
N ARG A 35 -5.62 13.99 -11.81
CA ARG A 35 -5.72 13.45 -13.17
C ARG A 35 -7.02 12.65 -13.40
N MET A 36 -7.72 12.30 -12.32
CA MET A 36 -8.99 11.58 -12.40
C MET A 36 -10.09 12.48 -12.95
N SER A 37 -10.86 12.01 -13.92
CA SER A 37 -11.97 12.75 -14.52
C SER A 37 -13.27 12.54 -13.75
N ARG A 38 -13.53 11.30 -13.30
CA ARG A 38 -14.76 10.93 -12.58
C ARG A 38 -14.69 11.30 -11.10
N SER A 39 -15.64 12.10 -10.64
CA SER A 39 -15.71 12.56 -9.24
C SER A 39 -15.88 11.42 -8.23
N GLY A 40 -16.68 10.40 -8.56
CA GLY A 40 -16.87 9.22 -7.72
C GLY A 40 -15.58 8.45 -7.50
N ASP A 41 -14.81 8.22 -8.57
CA ASP A 41 -13.53 7.52 -8.49
C ASP A 41 -12.52 8.36 -7.70
N ARG A 42 -12.46 9.68 -7.95
CA ARG A 42 -11.60 10.60 -7.20
C ARG A 42 -11.90 10.57 -5.70
N SER A 43 -13.18 10.60 -5.32
CA SER A 43 -13.59 10.54 -3.91
C SER A 43 -13.16 9.23 -3.26
N ARG A 44 -13.19 8.12 -3.99
CA ARG A 44 -12.75 6.82 -3.47
C ARG A 44 -11.24 6.75 -3.34
N LEU A 45 -10.49 7.21 -4.35
CA LEU A 45 -9.03 7.31 -4.29
C LEU A 45 -8.56 8.17 -3.11
N LEU A 46 -9.29 9.23 -2.77
CA LEU A 46 -8.98 10.05 -1.59
C LEU A 46 -9.12 9.25 -0.29
N SER A 47 -10.15 8.41 -0.16
CA SER A 47 -10.28 7.55 1.02
C SER A 47 -9.14 6.52 1.13
N PHE A 48 -8.66 5.99 0.00
CA PHE A 48 -7.53 5.05 0.01
C PHE A 48 -6.21 5.74 0.39
N LEU A 49 -6.00 6.98 -0.06
CA LEU A 49 -4.88 7.80 0.39
C LEU A 49 -4.87 7.94 1.92
N THR A 50 -6.02 8.29 2.51
CA THR A 50 -6.14 8.41 3.98
C THR A 50 -5.93 7.08 4.69
N ASP A 51 -6.39 5.96 4.11
CA ASP A 51 -6.12 4.63 4.66
C ASP A 51 -4.60 4.33 4.70
N HIS A 52 -3.85 4.69 3.65
CA HIS A 52 -2.37 4.53 3.66
C HIS A 52 -1.66 5.46 4.64
N GLU A 53 -2.16 6.68 4.84
CA GLU A 53 -1.64 7.58 5.88
C GLU A 53 -1.83 6.96 7.28
N HIS A 54 -2.99 6.37 7.56
CA HIS A 54 -3.21 5.64 8.81
C HIS A 54 -2.31 4.40 8.93
N HIS A 55 -2.09 3.65 7.84
CA HIS A 55 -1.13 2.54 7.87
C HIS A 55 0.28 3.01 8.23
N LEU A 56 0.73 4.17 7.75
CA LEU A 56 2.03 4.73 8.14
C LEU A 56 2.11 5.01 9.63
N ASP A 57 1.06 5.58 10.22
CA ASP A 57 0.99 5.84 11.67
C ASP A 57 1.05 4.54 12.49
N ASP A 58 0.28 3.52 12.08
CA ASP A 58 0.26 2.21 12.74
C ASP A 58 1.62 1.50 12.64
N LEU A 59 2.24 1.50 11.46
CA LEU A 59 3.55 0.90 11.24
C LEU A 59 4.66 1.64 12.00
N ALA A 60 4.58 2.97 12.10
CA ALA A 60 5.51 3.77 12.90
C ALA A 60 5.39 3.45 14.39
N ALA A 61 4.17 3.25 14.90
CA ALA A 61 3.94 2.82 16.28
C ALA A 61 4.55 1.44 16.54
N LEU A 62 4.37 0.48 15.62
CA LEU A 62 5.00 -0.84 15.72
C LEU A 62 6.53 -0.76 15.68
N ALA A 63 7.10 0.12 14.84
CA ALA A 63 8.56 0.30 14.75
C ALA A 63 9.14 0.83 16.06
N HIS A 64 8.46 1.80 16.68
CA HIS A 64 8.84 2.38 17.96
C HIS A 64 8.83 1.34 19.10
N GLU A 65 7.85 0.42 19.12
CA GLU A 65 7.76 -0.66 20.12
C GLU A 65 8.96 -1.63 20.06
N LEU A 66 9.59 -1.78 18.89
CA LEU A 66 10.75 -2.65 18.68
C LEU A 66 12.10 -1.98 19.05
N GLY A 67 12.08 -0.77 19.62
CA GLY A 67 13.30 -0.07 20.02
C GLY A 67 14.20 0.38 18.87
N SER A 68 13.77 0.22 17.62
CA SER A 68 14.37 0.92 16.48
C SER A 68 13.90 2.36 16.49
N PRO A 69 14.77 3.37 16.30
CA PRO A 69 14.29 4.71 16.04
C PRO A 69 13.34 4.62 14.82
N PRO A 70 12.15 5.24 14.86
CA PRO A 70 11.11 5.11 13.84
C PRO A 70 11.51 5.59 12.43
N LEU A 71 12.62 5.14 11.83
CA LEU A 71 13.30 5.94 10.81
C LEU A 71 13.22 7.42 11.23
N GLU A 72 13.90 7.80 12.31
CA GLU A 72 14.08 9.22 12.63
C GLU A 72 14.87 9.85 11.49
N THR A 73 14.17 10.17 10.42
CA THR A 73 14.67 10.98 9.35
C THR A 73 13.47 11.61 8.65
N PRO A 74 13.35 12.95 8.65
CA PRO A 74 12.39 13.69 7.83
C PRO A 74 12.64 13.54 6.33
N THR A 75 13.53 12.63 5.93
CA THR A 75 13.73 12.22 4.55
C THR A 75 12.88 10.98 4.30
N ARG A 76 11.67 11.22 3.81
CA ARG A 76 10.97 10.30 2.89
C ARG A 76 12.03 9.49 2.12
N PRO A 77 12.01 8.14 2.16
CA PRO A 77 12.94 7.35 1.37
C PRO A 77 12.92 7.84 -0.07
N LYS A 78 14.02 7.75 -0.82
CA LYS A 78 13.96 8.01 -2.26
C LYS A 78 13.11 6.90 -2.89
N LEU A 79 11.79 7.13 -2.93
CA LEU A 79 10.82 6.17 -3.42
C LEU A 79 11.16 5.88 -4.87
N LYS A 80 11.14 4.60 -5.25
CA LYS A 80 11.12 4.20 -6.64
C LYS A 80 9.74 4.53 -7.20
N SER A 81 9.43 5.82 -7.36
CA SER A 81 8.14 6.24 -7.91
C SER A 81 8.09 5.80 -9.37
N LYS A 82 7.56 4.60 -9.63
CA LYS A 82 6.95 4.26 -10.92
C LYS A 82 5.59 4.97 -11.10
N ALA A 83 5.15 5.69 -10.07
CA ALA A 83 3.88 6.37 -9.97
C ALA A 83 3.72 7.33 -11.15
N LEU A 84 2.93 6.88 -12.12
CA LEU A 84 2.51 7.64 -13.29
C LEU A 84 3.71 8.16 -14.08
N THR A 85 4.45 7.24 -14.70
CA THR A 85 5.41 7.58 -15.76
C THR A 85 4.74 8.44 -16.83
N ASN A 86 5.52 9.31 -17.48
CA ASN A 86 5.07 10.07 -18.65
C ASN A 86 4.48 9.09 -19.69
N GLY A 87 3.16 9.11 -19.86
CA GLY A 87 2.45 8.22 -20.79
C GLY A 87 1.15 7.62 -20.25
N ILE A 88 0.90 7.64 -18.93
CA ILE A 88 -0.40 7.24 -18.40
C ILE A 88 -1.44 8.31 -18.75
N VAL A 89 -2.32 8.01 -19.71
CA VAL A 89 -3.40 8.89 -20.16
C VAL A 89 -4.76 8.23 -19.89
N GLY A 90 -5.62 8.95 -19.18
CA GLY A 90 -7.01 8.56 -18.93
C GLY A 90 -7.22 7.72 -17.66
N ASP A 91 -8.43 7.83 -17.10
CA ASP A 91 -8.82 7.21 -15.83
C ASP A 91 -8.54 5.70 -15.79
N ARG A 92 -8.77 4.96 -16.89
CA ARG A 92 -8.50 3.51 -16.92
C ARG A 92 -7.03 3.17 -16.64
N ALA A 93 -6.09 3.87 -17.29
CA ALA A 93 -4.67 3.58 -17.16
C ALA A 93 -4.16 3.97 -15.75
N ILE A 94 -4.73 5.02 -15.15
CA ILE A 94 -4.49 5.38 -13.76
C ILE A 94 -4.95 4.26 -12.84
N LEU A 95 -6.17 3.75 -13.01
CA LEU A 95 -6.73 2.69 -12.17
C LEU A 95 -5.98 1.35 -12.33
N GLU A 96 -5.49 1.02 -13.53
CA GLU A 96 -4.62 -0.15 -13.74
C GLU A 96 -3.29 0.00 -12.99
N ALA A 97 -2.67 1.17 -13.05
CA ALA A 97 -1.43 1.43 -12.33
C ALA A 97 -1.64 1.33 -10.80
N MET A 98 -2.72 1.93 -10.28
CA MET A 98 -3.04 1.85 -8.85
C MET A 98 -3.37 0.42 -8.40
N ARG A 99 -4.08 -0.38 -9.22
CA ARG A 99 -4.32 -1.79 -8.92
C ARG A 99 -3.02 -2.56 -8.72
N CYS A 100 -2.03 -2.36 -9.59
CA CYS A 100 -0.72 -3.00 -9.45
C CYS A 100 0.00 -2.58 -8.16
N TYR A 101 -0.13 -1.32 -7.74
CA TYR A 101 0.38 -0.87 -6.44
C TYR A 101 -0.29 -1.59 -5.27
N GLU A 102 -1.61 -1.77 -5.30
CA GLU A 102 -2.32 -2.51 -4.25
C GLU A 102 -1.96 -4.00 -4.23
N GLU A 103 -1.74 -4.61 -5.40
CA GLU A 103 -1.27 -5.99 -5.50
C GLU A 103 0.13 -6.15 -4.89
N GLU A 104 1.06 -5.23 -5.19
CA GLU A 104 2.41 -5.21 -4.59
C GLU A 104 2.34 -5.04 -3.06
N THR A 105 1.49 -4.13 -2.58
CA THR A 105 1.31 -3.85 -1.14
C THR A 105 0.66 -5.04 -0.41
N CYS A 106 -0.41 -5.63 -0.96
CA CYS A 106 -1.02 -6.87 -0.44
C CYS A 106 0.03 -7.99 -0.30
N ALA A 107 0.82 -8.20 -1.35
CA ALA A 107 1.85 -9.24 -1.36
C ALA A 107 2.92 -9.00 -0.28
N ALA A 108 3.30 -7.74 -0.03
CA ALA A 108 4.24 -7.40 1.03
C ALA A 108 3.68 -7.74 2.41
N TYR A 109 2.45 -7.31 2.73
CA TYR A 109 1.80 -7.65 4.00
C TYR A 109 1.65 -9.17 4.19
N GLU A 110 1.25 -9.89 3.14
CA GLU A 110 1.13 -11.35 3.18
C GLU A 110 2.48 -12.01 3.48
N ARG A 111 3.57 -11.58 2.84
CA ARG A 111 4.92 -12.08 3.13
C ARG A 111 5.34 -11.77 4.56
N THR A 112 5.09 -10.56 5.06
CA THR A 112 5.43 -10.18 6.45
C THR A 112 4.67 -11.04 7.44
N LEU A 113 3.37 -11.30 7.21
CA LEU A 113 2.54 -12.16 8.06
C LEU A 113 2.94 -13.65 8.02
N LEU A 114 3.50 -14.11 6.90
CA LEU A 114 4.04 -15.47 6.77
C LEU A 114 5.36 -15.65 7.52
N SER A 115 6.09 -14.56 7.80
CA SER A 115 7.27 -14.61 8.66
C SER A 115 6.85 -15.03 10.07
N ARG A 116 7.43 -16.13 10.57
CA ARG A 116 7.08 -16.70 11.88
C ARG A 116 7.92 -16.12 13.03
N GLU A 117 8.88 -15.26 12.73
CA GLU A 117 9.88 -14.80 13.69
C GLU A 117 9.68 -13.31 14.01
N GLY A 118 9.75 -12.93 15.29
CA GLY A 118 9.74 -11.54 15.73
C GLY A 118 8.37 -10.83 15.82
N LEU A 119 7.28 -11.40 15.31
CA LEU A 119 5.95 -10.78 15.38
C LEU A 119 5.27 -11.03 16.73
N SER A 120 5.00 -9.95 17.48
CA SER A 120 4.04 -9.97 18.58
C SER A 120 2.61 -10.21 18.08
N ASP A 121 1.71 -10.68 18.94
CA ASP A 121 0.30 -10.87 18.57
C ASP A 121 -0.36 -9.55 18.14
N ARG A 122 -0.04 -8.45 18.83
CA ARG A 122 -0.46 -7.10 18.46
C ARG A 122 0.00 -6.72 17.06
N ALA A 123 1.28 -6.92 16.74
CA ALA A 123 1.80 -6.63 15.41
C ALA A 123 1.11 -7.48 14.33
N ARG A 124 0.85 -8.76 14.63
CA ARG A 124 0.15 -9.65 13.72
C ARG A 124 -1.28 -9.18 13.43
N ASP A 125 -1.98 -8.71 14.45
CA ASP A 125 -3.36 -8.23 14.28
C ASP A 125 -3.42 -6.90 13.52
N ALA A 126 -2.52 -5.96 13.81
CA ALA A 126 -2.38 -4.72 13.04
C ALA A 126 -2.09 -4.99 11.55
N LEU A 127 -1.12 -5.87 11.25
CA LEU A 127 -0.79 -6.24 9.87
C LEU A 127 -1.94 -6.96 9.14
N ARG A 128 -2.73 -7.78 9.85
CA ARG A 128 -3.93 -8.42 9.27
C ARG A 128 -5.01 -7.42 8.95
N GLN A 129 -5.22 -6.44 9.84
CA GLN A 129 -6.19 -5.38 9.62
C GLN A 129 -5.80 -4.53 8.41
N ALA A 130 -4.53 -4.12 8.33
CA ALA A 130 -4.00 -3.40 7.18
C ALA A 130 -4.15 -4.22 5.87
N LEU A 131 -3.74 -5.50 5.87
CA LEU A 131 -3.94 -6.38 4.70
C LEU A 131 -5.42 -6.47 4.26
N ALA A 132 -6.36 -6.49 5.21
CA ALA A 132 -7.78 -6.51 4.89
C ALA A 132 -8.24 -5.18 4.25
N VAL A 133 -7.62 -4.05 4.58
CA VAL A 133 -7.84 -2.75 3.91
C VAL A 133 -7.30 -2.80 2.49
N GLU A 134 -6.04 -3.19 2.30
CA GLU A 134 -5.40 -3.25 0.98
C GLU A 134 -6.14 -4.17 0.00
N ARG A 135 -6.64 -5.32 0.50
CA ARG A 135 -7.47 -6.22 -0.31
C ARG A 135 -8.76 -5.55 -0.77
N ARG A 136 -9.42 -4.74 0.08
CA ARG A 136 -10.62 -3.98 -0.32
C ARG A 136 -10.30 -2.92 -1.37
N HIS A 137 -9.12 -2.29 -1.31
CA HIS A 137 -8.68 -1.35 -2.33
C HIS A 137 -8.47 -2.06 -3.67
N ARG A 138 -7.69 -3.14 -3.67
CA ARG A 138 -7.45 -4.00 -4.85
C ARG A 138 -8.76 -4.46 -5.48
N ASP A 139 -9.66 -5.02 -4.68
CA ASP A 139 -10.93 -5.56 -5.17
C ASP A 139 -11.79 -4.46 -5.81
N TRP A 140 -11.80 -3.26 -5.22
CA TRP A 140 -12.46 -2.11 -5.82
C TRP A 140 -11.85 -1.75 -7.18
N PHE A 141 -10.51 -1.74 -7.32
CA PHE A 141 -9.89 -1.47 -8.62
C PHE A 141 -10.27 -2.52 -9.67
N VAL A 142 -10.31 -3.80 -9.30
CA VAL A 142 -10.75 -4.89 -10.19
C VAL A 142 -12.19 -4.65 -10.65
N GLU A 143 -13.13 -4.47 -9.72
CA GLU A 143 -14.54 -4.21 -10.03
C GLU A 143 -14.73 -3.01 -10.96
N GLN A 144 -14.00 -1.92 -10.68
CA GLN A 144 -14.07 -0.70 -11.48
C GLN A 144 -13.52 -0.91 -12.90
N LEU A 145 -12.42 -1.66 -13.05
CA LEU A 145 -11.85 -1.95 -14.36
C LEU A 145 -12.75 -2.88 -15.19
N ASP A 146 -13.33 -3.90 -14.56
CA ASP A 146 -14.25 -4.84 -15.19
C ASP A 146 -15.53 -4.14 -15.66
N ALA A 147 -16.11 -3.26 -14.83
CA ALA A 147 -17.28 -2.46 -15.20
C ALA A 147 -17.01 -1.60 -16.45
N ARG A 148 -15.79 -1.06 -16.59
CA ARG A 148 -15.39 -0.26 -17.77
C ARG A 148 -15.09 -1.13 -19.00
N GLN A 149 -14.63 -2.37 -18.83
CA GLN A 149 -14.49 -3.33 -19.93
C GLN A 149 -15.85 -3.80 -20.44
N GLY A 150 -16.80 -4.09 -19.55
CA GLY A 150 -18.17 -4.47 -19.91
C GLY A 150 -18.90 -3.39 -20.73
N LEU A 151 -18.66 -2.11 -20.42
CA LEU A 151 -19.19 -0.98 -21.19
C LEU A 151 -18.61 -0.87 -22.61
N MET A 152 -17.41 -1.38 -22.87
CA MET A 152 -16.80 -1.38 -24.22
C MET A 152 -17.29 -2.53 -25.11
N LEU A 153 -17.99 -3.53 -24.54
CA LEU A 153 -18.47 -4.72 -25.25
C LEU A 153 -19.96 -4.66 -25.61
N LEU A 154 -20.67 -3.57 -25.28
CA LEU A 154 -22.05 -3.37 -25.71
C LEU A 154 -22.09 -2.87 -27.16
N PRO A 155 -22.86 -3.51 -28.07
CA PRO A 155 -23.06 -2.98 -29.41
C PRO A 155 -23.82 -1.65 -29.35
N LEU A 156 -23.32 -0.66 -30.11
CA LEU A 156 -23.93 0.66 -30.32
C LEU A 156 -25.31 0.58 -30.99
#